data_AF-A0A6C0BCI0-F1
#
_entry.id   AF-A0A6C0BCI0-F1
#
_cell.length_a   1.000
_cell.length_b   1.000
_cell.length_c   1.000
_cell.angle_alpha   90.00
_cell.angle_beta   90.00
_cell.angle_gamma   90.00
#
_symmetry.space_group_name_H-M   'P 1'
#
loop_
_entity.id
_entity.type
_entity.pdbx_description
1 polymer ?
#
loop_
_entity_poly.entity_id
_entity_poly.type
_entity_poly.pdbx_seq_one_letter_code
_entity_poly.pdbx_strand_id
1 'polypeptide(L)'
;MANSMKSLMKTGFGLGIGLIGAQIVFLLIGGALFIPGFILYTKEKKKGNNGSSEQILGIALMGIGSLLMLGLGFGVFLNDLGDMF
;
A
#
# COMPACT_ATOMS: atom_id res chain seq x y z
N MET A 1 36.90 -10.99 -12.05
CA MET A 1 36.13 -10.13 -11.12
C MET A 1 35.13 -9.19 -11.81
N ALA A 2 35.42 -8.62 -13.00
CA ALA A 2 34.48 -7.71 -13.71
C ALA A 2 33.13 -8.33 -14.12
N ASN A 3 33.08 -9.62 -14.48
CA ASN A 3 31.82 -10.29 -14.88
C ASN A 3 30.84 -10.52 -13.71
N SER A 4 31.36 -10.74 -12.49
CA SER A 4 30.53 -10.92 -11.30
C SER A 4 29.86 -9.60 -10.91
N MET A 5 30.61 -8.49 -10.97
CA MET A 5 30.08 -7.17 -10.63
C MET A 5 29.04 -6.67 -11.65
N LYS A 6 29.24 -6.94 -12.95
CA LYS A 6 28.26 -6.63 -14.00
C LYS A 6 26.98 -7.46 -13.87
N SER A 7 27.10 -8.73 -13.46
CA SER A 7 25.94 -9.60 -13.19
C SER A 7 25.17 -9.14 -11.95
N LEU A 8 25.88 -8.77 -10.89
CA LEU A 8 25.29 -8.30 -9.63
C LEU A 8 24.54 -6.97 -9.82
N MET A 9 25.09 -6.05 -10.62
CA MET A 9 24.39 -4.82 -11.01
C MET A 9 23.15 -5.09 -11.86
N LYS A 10 23.21 -6.02 -12.84
CA LYS A 10 22.04 -6.38 -13.65
C LYS A 10 20.93 -7.03 -12.83
N THR A 11 21.29 -7.91 -11.91
CA THR A 11 20.32 -8.57 -11.02
C THR A 11 19.71 -7.57 -10.03
N GLY A 12 20.52 -6.68 -9.45
CA GLY A 12 20.03 -5.61 -8.56
C GLY A 12 19.13 -4.60 -9.29
N PHE A 13 19.45 -4.25 -10.53
CA PHE A 13 18.62 -3.35 -11.35
C PHE A 13 17.32 -4.03 -11.79
N GLY A 14 17.37 -5.32 -12.17
CA GLY A 14 16.19 -6.10 -12.52
C GLY A 14 15.24 -6.32 -11.34
N LEU A 15 15.78 -6.64 -10.16
CA LEU A 15 15.01 -6.74 -8.92
C LEU A 15 14.44 -5.38 -8.52
N GLY A 16 15.24 -4.31 -8.59
CA GLY A 16 14.79 -2.95 -8.27
C GLY A 16 13.64 -2.47 -9.15
N ILE A 17 13.75 -2.64 -10.47
CA ILE A 17 12.66 -2.27 -11.40
C ILE A 17 11.42 -3.15 -11.17
N GLY A 18 11.60 -4.45 -10.93
CA GLY A 18 10.49 -5.35 -10.64
C GLY A 18 9.74 -4.98 -9.36
N LEU A 19 10.48 -4.65 -8.30
CA LEU A 19 9.91 -4.22 -7.01
C LEU A 19 9.19 -2.88 -7.13
N ILE A 20 9.79 -1.90 -7.81
CA ILE A 20 9.16 -0.59 -8.05
C ILE A 20 7.91 -0.76 -8.91
N GLY A 21 7.97 -1.57 -9.97
CA GLY A 21 6.83 -1.88 -10.83
C GLY A 21 5.68 -2.52 -10.05
N ALA A 22 5.98 -3.51 -9.20
CA ALA A 22 4.99 -4.13 -8.32
C ALA A 22 4.40 -3.11 -7.33
N GLN A 23 5.24 -2.25 -6.72
CA GLN A 23 4.79 -1.22 -5.79
C GLN A 23 3.83 -0.21 -6.45
N ILE A 24 4.09 0.17 -7.71
CA ILE A 24 3.19 1.04 -8.48
C ILE A 24 1.83 0.37 -8.66
N VAL A 25 1.78 -0.93 -8.97
CA VAL A 25 0.51 -1.67 -9.10
C VAL A 25 -0.25 -1.70 -7.77
N PHE A 26 0.43 -1.98 -6.65
CA PHE A 26 -0.19 -1.95 -5.32
C PHE A 26 -0.69 -0.55 -4.94
N LEU A 27 0.04 0.51 -5.28
CA LEU A 27 -0.40 1.90 -5.12
C LEU A 27 -1.67 2.20 -5.91
N LEU A 28 -1.74 1.75 -7.16
CA LEU A 28 -2.91 1.96 -8.01
C LEU A 28 -4.14 1.21 -7.49
N ILE A 29 -3.98 -0.06 -7.11
CA ILE A 29 -5.07 -0.88 -6.56
C ILE A 29 -5.52 -0.31 -5.21
N GLY A 30 -4.57 0.02 -4.33
CA GLY A 30 -4.87 0.61 -3.02
C GLY A 30 -5.56 1.96 -3.16
N GLY A 31 -5.14 2.81 -4.09
CA GLY A 31 -5.80 4.06 -4.42
C GLY A 31 -7.23 3.86 -4.95
N ALA A 32 -7.43 2.87 -5.83
CA ALA A 32 -8.74 2.54 -6.38
C ALA A 32 -9.73 2.06 -5.30
N LEU A 33 -9.26 1.48 -4.20
CA LEU A 33 -10.08 1.11 -3.04
C LEU A 33 -10.22 2.25 -2.02
N PHE A 34 -9.16 3.05 -1.84
CA PHE A 34 -9.14 4.15 -0.89
C PHE A 34 -10.07 5.29 -1.30
N ILE A 35 -10.05 5.70 -2.57
CA ILE A 35 -10.86 6.81 -3.09
C ILE A 35 -12.37 6.61 -2.83
N PRO A 36 -13.00 5.49 -3.23
CA PRO A 36 -14.43 5.28 -2.94
C PRO A 36 -14.71 5.19 -1.44
N GLY A 37 -13.81 4.58 -0.65
CA GLY A 37 -13.92 4.56 0.81
C GLY A 37 -13.93 5.96 1.43
N PHE A 38 -13.02 6.83 0.96
CA PHE A 38 -12.92 8.22 1.40
C PHE A 38 -14.14 9.05 1.03
N ILE A 39 -14.69 8.85 -0.18
CA ILE A 39 -15.92 9.49 -0.63
C ILE A 39 -17.10 9.07 0.25
N LEU A 40 -17.27 7.77 0.51
CA LEU A 40 -18.33 7.23 1.36
C LEU A 40 -18.23 7.77 2.80
N TYR A 41 -17.05 7.70 3.41
CA TYR A 41 -16.81 8.23 4.75
C TYR A 41 -17.13 9.72 4.84
N THR A 42 -16.65 10.52 3.88
CA THR A 42 -16.85 11.98 3.88
C THR A 42 -18.32 12.34 3.66
N LYS A 43 -19.03 11.59 2.80
CA LYS A 43 -20.45 11.79 2.54
C LYS A 43 -21.29 11.53 3.79
N GLU A 44 -21.05 10.43 4.50
CA GLU A 44 -21.80 10.09 5.71
C GLU A 44 -21.45 11.00 6.89
N LYS A 45 -20.17 11.37 7.03
CA LYS A 45 -19.74 12.36 8.02
C LYS A 45 -20.41 13.72 7.81
N LYS A 46 -20.57 14.18 6.57
CA LYS A 46 -21.26 15.43 6.23
C LYS A 46 -22.76 15.38 6.53
N LYS A 47 -23.39 14.22 6.46
CA LYS A 47 -24.80 14.04 6.82
C LYS A 47 -25.03 13.98 8.35
N GLY A 48 -23.97 13.93 9.15
CA GLY A 48 -24.06 13.75 10.61
C GLY A 48 -24.45 12.32 11.03
N ASN A 49 -24.45 11.37 10.09
CA ASN A 49 -24.77 9.97 10.35
C ASN A 49 -23.56 9.24 10.92
N ASN A 50 -23.24 9.53 12.17
CA ASN A 50 -22.17 8.84 12.90
C ASN A 50 -22.62 7.40 13.22
N GLY A 51 -21.85 6.42 12.75
CA GLY A 51 -22.10 5.00 12.96
C GLY A 51 -22.96 4.32 11.90
N SER A 52 -23.23 4.96 10.76
CA SER A 52 -23.93 4.29 9.65
C SER A 52 -23.06 3.17 9.06
N SER A 53 -23.70 2.11 8.56
CA SER A 53 -22.99 1.01 7.90
C SER A 53 -22.13 1.48 6.72
N GLU A 54 -22.56 2.54 6.02
CA GLU A 54 -21.82 3.18 4.94
C GLU A 54 -20.56 3.90 5.45
N GLN A 55 -20.62 4.53 6.63
CA GLN A 55 -19.44 5.15 7.25
C GLN A 55 -18.41 4.09 7.67
N ILE A 56 -18.87 2.99 8.29
CA ILE A 56 -18.01 1.88 8.71
C ILE A 56 -17.37 1.21 7.50
N LEU A 57 -18.15 0.97 6.44
CA LEU A 57 -17.64 0.42 5.18
C LEU A 57 -16.63 1.38 4.52
N GLY A 58 -16.87 2.69 4.57
CA GLY A 58 -15.93 3.71 4.13
C GLY A 58 -14.59 3.63 4.87
N ILE A 59 -14.63 3.51 6.20
CA ILE A 59 -13.43 3.34 7.04
C ILE A 59 -12.70 2.03 6.70
N ALA A 60 -13.42 0.93 6.52
CA ALA A 60 -12.83 -0.36 6.16
C ALA A 60 -12.14 -0.31 4.79
N LEU A 61 -12.80 0.27 3.78
CA LEU A 61 -12.23 0.47 2.43
C LEU A 61 -10.99 1.37 2.46
N MET A 62 -11.03 2.47 3.22
CA MET A 62 -9.87 3.32 3.43
C MET A 62 -8.73 2.57 4.14
N GLY A 63 -9.03 1.76 5.15
CA GLY A 63 -8.03 0.97 5.87
C GLY A 63 -7.33 -0.04 4.96
N ILE A 64 -8.11 -0.83 4.22
CA ILE A 64 -7.57 -1.82 3.26
C ILE A 64 -6.80 -1.12 2.14
N GLY A 65 -7.34 -0.02 1.59
CA GLY A 65 -6.68 0.77 0.56
C GLY A 65 -5.32 1.30 1.03
N SER A 66 -5.25 1.89 2.22
CA SER A 66 -4.00 2.37 2.82
C SER A 66 -2.98 1.26 3.06
N LEU A 67 -3.41 0.09 3.55
CA LEU A 67 -2.53 -1.08 3.73
C LEU A 67 -1.91 -1.53 2.40
N LEU A 68 -2.72 -1.57 1.33
CA LEU A 68 -2.22 -1.90 0.00
C LEU A 68 -1.29 -0.82 -0.56
N MET A 69 -1.54 0.46 -0.30
CA MET A 69 -0.68 1.57 -0.75
C MET A 69 0.67 1.60 -0.01
N LEU A 70 0.71 1.25 1.27
CA LEU A 70 1.98 1.06 1.98
C LEU A 70 2.79 -0.09 1.35
N GLY A 71 2.10 -1.09 0.79
CA GLY A 71 2.67 -2.11 -0.07
C GLY A 71 3.84 -2.85 0.57
N LEU A 72 4.91 -3.04 -0.19
CA LEU A 72 6.12 -3.74 0.27
C LEU A 72 6.83 -3.01 1.42
N GLY A 73 6.68 -1.68 1.52
CA GLY A 73 7.25 -0.88 2.61
C GLY A 73 6.65 -1.22 3.97
N PHE A 74 5.38 -1.67 4.01
CA PHE A 74 4.75 -2.13 5.25
C PHE A 74 5.34 -3.46 5.73
N GLY A 75 5.61 -4.40 4.81
CA GLY A 75 6.21 -5.70 5.15
C GLY A 75 7.62 -5.57 5.68
N VAL A 76 8.44 -4.69 5.09
CA VAL A 76 9.78 -4.37 5.60
C VAL A 76 9.71 -3.72 6.98
N PHE A 77 8.81 -2.74 7.15
CA PHE A 77 8.60 -2.08 8.44
C PHE A 77 8.12 -3.04 9.54
N LEU A 78 7.24 -4.00 9.21
CA LEU A 78 6.78 -5.02 10.16
C LEU A 78 7.89 -6.02 10.51
N ASN A 79 8.76 -6.37 9.56
CA ASN A 79 9.93 -7.20 9.85
C ASN A 79 10.91 -6.45 10.77
N ASP A 80 11.21 -5.18 10.48
CA ASP A 80 12.09 -4.38 11.32
C ASP A 80 11.52 -4.17 12.73
N LEU A 81 10.19 -4.02 12.87
CA LEU A 81 9.53 -3.99 14.17
C LEU A 81 9.57 -5.35 14.88
N GLY A 82 9.32 -6.44 14.15
CA GLY A 82 9.38 -7.80 14.68
C GLY A 82 10.77 -8.18 15.19
N ASP A 83 11.82 -7.66 14.57
CA ASP A 83 13.21 -7.84 15.00
C ASP A 83 13.58 -6.95 16.22
N MET A 84 12.78 -5.93 16.53
CA MET A 84 12.97 -5.05 17.71
C MET A 84 12.25 -5.54 18.99
N PHE A 85 11.32 -6.49 18.88
CA PHE A 85 10.56 -7.06 20.01
C PHE A 85 10.99 -8.50 20.32
#